data_AF-A0A1A8MXJ1-F1
#
_entry.id   AF-A0A1A8MXJ1-F1
#
_cell.length_a   1.000
_cell.length_b   1.000
_cell.length_c   1.000
_cell.angle_alpha   90.00
_cell.angle_beta   90.00
_cell.angle_gamma   90.00
#
_symmetry.space_group_name_H-M   'P 1'
#
loop_
_entity.id
_entity.type
_entity.pdbx_description
1 polymer ?
#
loop_
_entity_poly.entity_id
_entity_poly.type
_entity_poly.pdbx_seq_one_letter_code
_entity_poly.pdbx_strand_id
1 'polypeptide(L)' 'ERSIYSEFLQKFVAAAKKWKTGSPSDSQNNNGALISKEHLGKVRGFVALAKSEGAIIHCGEGVDQLDLPAHNKSG' A
#
# COMPACT_ATOMS: atom_id res chain seq x y z
N GLU A 1 10.46 -23.60 -5.09
CA GLU A 1 9.78 -22.28 -5.03
C GLU A 1 8.26 -22.38 -4.85
N ARG A 2 7.52 -23.16 -5.66
CA ARG A 2 6.04 -23.23 -5.57
C ARG A 2 5.47 -23.73 -4.23
N SER A 3 6.16 -24.62 -3.52
CA SER A 3 5.66 -25.23 -2.28
C SER A 3 5.50 -24.25 -1.12
N ILE A 4 6.31 -23.18 -1.08
CA ILE A 4 6.26 -22.18 0.00
C ILE A 4 5.44 -20.95 -0.36
N TYR A 5 4.89 -20.89 -1.58
CA TYR A 5 4.26 -19.68 -2.10
C TYR A 5 3.12 -19.19 -1.20
N SER A 6 2.19 -20.08 -0.83
CA SER A 6 1.02 -19.71 -0.04
C SER A 6 1.41 -19.22 1.36
N GLU A 7 2.36 -19.92 2.00
CA GLU A 7 2.87 -19.53 3.32
C GLU A 7 3.60 -18.19 3.27
N PHE A 8 4.46 -18.01 2.26
CA PHE A 8 5.18 -16.77 2.05
C PHE A 8 4.22 -15.62 1.78
N LEU A 9 3.26 -15.78 0.87
CA LEU A 9 2.28 -14.76 0.52
C LEU A 9 1.49 -14.33 1.76
N GLN A 10 1.01 -15.28 2.56
CA GLN A 10 0.29 -14.98 3.80
C GLN A 10 1.16 -14.17 4.78
N LYS A 11 2.41 -14.59 5.01
CA LYS A 11 3.34 -13.88 5.91
C LYS A 11 3.73 -12.49 5.38
N PHE A 12 3.94 -12.39 4.07
CA PHE A 12 4.31 -11.14 3.40
C PHE A 12 3.17 -10.12 3.49
N VAL A 13 1.94 -10.51 3.15
CA VAL A 13 0.76 -9.65 3.27
C VAL A 13 0.54 -9.22 4.72
N ALA A 14 0.69 -10.13 5.68
CA ALA A 14 0.57 -9.80 7.11
C ALA A 14 1.64 -8.81 7.59
N ALA A 15 2.86 -8.88 7.06
CA ALA A 15 3.93 -7.92 7.35
C ALA A 15 3.66 -6.55 6.69
N ALA A 16 3.23 -6.54 5.43
CA ALA A 16 2.91 -5.32 4.69
C ALA A 16 1.78 -4.52 5.36
N LYS A 17 0.74 -5.19 5.88
CA LYS A 17 -0.37 -4.53 6.60
C LYS A 17 0.03 -3.85 7.92
N LYS A 18 1.20 -4.18 8.46
CA LYS A 18 1.71 -3.56 9.70
C LYS A 18 2.50 -2.28 9.44
N TRP A 19 2.78 -1.94 8.19
CA TRP A 19 3.50 -0.72 7.87
C TRP A 19 2.67 0.51 8.24
N LYS A 20 3.29 1.42 8.99
CA LYS A 20 2.70 2.70 9.36
C LYS A 20 3.10 3.74 8.31
N THR A 21 2.11 4.32 7.65
CA THR A 21 2.30 5.43 6.71
C THR A 21 2.02 6.76 7.41
N GLY A 22 2.88 7.75 7.24
CA GLY A 22 2.68 9.05 7.89
C GLY A 22 3.73 10.09 7.52
N SER A 23 3.88 11.09 8.38
CA SER A 23 4.88 12.15 8.17
C SER A 23 6.30 11.58 8.14
N PRO A 24 7.15 12.02 7.19
CA PRO A 24 8.55 11.58 7.12
C PRO A 24 9.39 12.05 8.32
N SER A 25 8.92 13.04 9.08
CA SER A 25 9.60 13.52 10.28
C SER A 25 9.31 12.68 11.53
N ASP A 26 8.28 11.82 11.51
CA ASP A 26 7.98 10.90 12.61
C ASP A 26 8.67 9.55 12.34
N SER A 27 9.66 9.23 13.19
CA SER A 27 10.48 8.03 13.10
C SER A 27 9.73 6.72 13.33
N GLN A 28 8.48 6.78 13.82
CA GLN A 28 7.64 5.60 13.93
C GLN A 28 7.02 5.17 12.60
N ASN A 29 7.04 6.04 11.57
CA ASN A 29 6.47 5.72 10.26
C ASN A 29 7.48 4.95 9.40
N ASN A 30 7.00 3.94 8.69
CA ASN A 30 7.81 3.14 7.77
C ASN A 30 7.95 3.82 6.40
N ASN A 31 6.95 4.59 5.98
CA ASN A 31 6.96 5.34 4.74
C ASN A 31 6.11 6.62 4.84
N GLY A 32 6.30 7.50 3.85
CA GLY A 32 5.55 8.75 3.70
C GLY A 32 4.87 8.89 2.35
N ALA A 33 4.42 10.11 2.05
CA ALA A 33 3.74 10.43 0.81
C ALA A 33 4.64 10.24 -0.43
N LEU A 34 4.00 9.96 -1.57
CA LEU A 34 4.66 10.04 -2.87
C LEU A 34 4.99 11.50 -3.23
N ILE A 35 5.94 11.68 -4.15
CA ILE A 35 6.52 13.00 -4.47
C ILE A 35 5.52 14.04 -4.99
N SER A 36 4.43 13.60 -5.65
CA SER A 36 3.42 14.50 -6.20
C SER A 36 2.08 13.82 -6.41
N LYS A 37 1.03 14.64 -6.52
CA LYS A 37 -0.33 14.18 -6.87
C LYS A 37 -0.37 13.49 -8.24
N GLU A 38 0.40 13.97 -9.21
CA GLU A 38 0.52 13.34 -10.53
C GLU A 38 1.13 11.95 -10.42
N HIS A 39 2.20 11.80 -9.63
CA HIS A 39 2.84 10.49 -9.44
C HIS A 39 1.91 9.50 -8.73
N LEU A 40 1.16 9.96 -7.71
CA LEU A 40 0.11 9.16 -7.08
C LEU A 40 -0.96 8.70 -8.09
N GLY A 41 -1.37 9.59 -9.01
CA GLY A 41 -2.28 9.24 -10.09
C GLY A 41 -1.75 8.13 -10.99
N LYS A 42 -0.46 8.18 -11.37
CA LYS A 42 0.20 7.12 -12.16
C LYS A 42 0.21 5.78 -11.42
N VAL A 43 0.60 5.77 -10.14
CA VAL A 43 0.62 4.54 -9.31
C VAL A 43 -0.79 3.94 -9.18
N ARG A 44 -1.80 4.77 -8.89
CA ARG A 44 -3.21 4.32 -8.83
C ARG A 44 -3.70 3.77 -10.17
N GLY A 45 -3.25 4.35 -11.29
CA GLY A 45 -3.53 3.85 -12.63
C GLY A 45 -3.06 2.40 -12.82
N PHE A 46 -1.86 2.04 -12.35
CA PHE A 46 -1.37 0.66 -12.40
C PHE A 46 -2.17 -0.29 -11.51
N VAL A 47 -2.60 0.15 -10.32
CA VAL A 47 -3.48 -0.67 -9.45
C VAL A 47 -4.83 -0.91 -10.12
N ALA A 48 -5.41 0.10 -10.77
CA ALA A 48 -6.66 -0.04 -11.51
C ALA A 48 -6.50 -0.97 -12.72
N LEU A 49 -5.40 -0.86 -13.47
CA LEU A 49 -5.08 -1.74 -14.59
C LEU A 49 -4.99 -3.21 -14.11
N ALA A 50 -4.23 -3.49 -13.05
CA ALA A 50 -4.11 -4.83 -12.50
C ALA A 50 -5.48 -5.43 -12.12
N LYS A 51 -6.37 -4.64 -11.50
CA LYS A 51 -7.75 -5.07 -11.22
C LYS A 51 -8.53 -5.39 -12.50
N SER A 52 -8.40 -4.55 -13.53
CA SER A 52 -9.10 -4.77 -14.82
C SER A 52 -8.62 -6.01 -15.56
N GLU A 53 -7.37 -6.42 -15.35
CA GLU A 53 -6.78 -7.65 -15.90
C GLU A 53 -7.06 -8.90 -15.05
N GLY A 54 -7.81 -8.77 -13.96
CA GLY A 54 -8.21 -9.89 -13.09
C GLY A 54 -7.22 -10.22 -11.98
N ALA A 55 -6.25 -9.35 -11.69
CA ALA A 55 -5.36 -9.55 -10.55
C ALA A 55 -6.08 -9.38 -9.21
N ILE A 56 -5.59 -10.08 -8.18
CA ILE A 56 -6.10 -10.00 -6.81
C ILE A 56 -5.22 -9.05 -6.01
N ILE A 57 -5.83 -8.01 -5.45
CA ILE A 57 -5.14 -7.13 -4.49
C ILE A 57 -5.29 -7.72 -3.09
N HIS A 58 -4.16 -8.07 -2.46
CA HIS A 58 -4.17 -8.72 -1.13
C HIS A 58 -4.10 -7.73 0.05
N CYS A 59 -3.57 -6.52 -0.17
CA CYS A 59 -3.52 -5.45 0.82
C CYS A 59 -3.27 -4.06 0.18
N GLY A 60 -3.55 -2.99 0.92
CA GLY A 60 -3.34 -1.62 0.50
C GLY A 60 -4.51 -1.03 -0.29
N GLU A 61 -4.22 -0.32 -1.38
CA GLU A 61 -5.19 0.50 -2.12
C GLU A 61 -6.43 -0.30 -2.60
N GLY A 62 -7.59 0.11 -2.09
CA GLY A 62 -8.89 -0.47 -2.44
C GLY A 62 -9.22 -1.79 -1.75
N VAL A 63 -8.46 -2.18 -0.72
CA VAL A 63 -8.78 -3.29 0.19
C VAL A 63 -8.72 -2.82 1.63
N ASP A 64 -7.65 -2.13 2.01
CA ASP A 64 -7.46 -1.58 3.34
C ASP A 64 -7.66 -0.05 3.31
N GLN A 65 -8.17 0.53 4.40
CA GLN A 65 -8.16 1.99 4.57
C GLN A 65 -6.82 2.44 5.14
N LEU A 66 -6.30 3.55 4.63
CA LEU A 66 -5.08 4.15 5.16
C LEU A 66 -5.39 4.91 6.45
N ASP A 67 -4.77 4.48 7.55
CA ASP A 67 -4.87 5.18 8.83
C ASP A 67 -3.84 6.32 8.88
N LEU A 68 -4.30 7.53 8.56
CA LEU A 68 -3.47 8.74 8.56
C LEU A 68 -3.92 9.73 9.64
N PRO A 69 -2.98 10.48 10.25
CA PRO A 69 -3.31 11.65 11.05
C PRO A 69 -4.19 12.64 10.27
N ALA A 70 -5.10 13.33 10.95
CA ALA A 70 -6.08 14.22 10.32
C ALA A 70 -5.45 15.26 9.37
N HIS A 71 -4.28 15.80 9.72
CA HIS A 71 -3.57 16.79 8.92
C HIS A 71 -2.90 16.24 7.65
N ASN A 72 -2.80 14.91 7.49
CA ASN A 72 -2.25 14.25 6.29
C ASN A 72 -3.32 13.57 5.42
N LYS A 73 -4.61 13.62 5.81
CA LYS A 73 -5.68 12.90 5.09
C LYS A 73 -5.97 13.46 3.68
N SER A 74 -5.57 14.69 3.40
CA SER A 74 -5.86 15.37 2.12
C SER A 74 -4.71 15.33 1.11
N GLY A 75 -3.60 14.68 1.46
CA GLY A 75 -2.34 14.76 0.70
C GLY A 75 -1.54 15.97 1.12
#